data_AF-A0A437CUQ2-F1
#
_entry.id   AF-A0A437CUQ2-F1
#
_cell.length_a   1.000
_cell.length_b   1.000
_cell.length_c   1.000
_cell.angle_alpha   90.00
_cell.angle_beta   90.00
_cell.angle_gamma   90.00
#
_symmetry.space_group_name_H-M   'P 1'
#
loop_
_entity.id
_entity.type
_entity.pdbx_description
1 polymer ?
#
loop_
_entity_poly.entity_id
_entity_poly.type
_entity_poly.pdbx_seq_one_letter_code
_entity_poly.pdbx_strand_id
1 'polypeptide(L)'
;MEMSPQNPIGRINLTSCTSKRVEPVKREFCARPNTFELVTARPQREGDRETLVSQCTDALFVTTNWLSADTKEERNQWMKKLNHILLDLRTWQPDACSGPL
;
A
#
# COMPACT_ATOMS: atom_id res chain seq x y z
N MET A 1 3.60 -7.24 -35.01
CA MET A 1 2.37 -7.17 -34.21
C MET A 1 2.77 -6.57 -32.88
N GLU A 2 2.68 -5.24 -32.72
CA GLU A 2 2.93 -4.60 -31.43
C GLU A 2 1.74 -4.90 -30.51
N MET A 3 2.01 -5.49 -29.36
CA MET A 3 1.00 -5.62 -28.30
C MET A 3 0.73 -4.22 -27.75
N SER A 4 -0.51 -3.75 -27.91
CA SER A 4 -0.98 -2.59 -27.16
C SER A 4 -0.85 -2.86 -25.65
N PRO A 5 -0.46 -1.85 -24.85
CA PRO A 5 -0.23 -2.06 -23.42
C PRO A 5 -1.53 -2.48 -22.74
N GLN A 6 -1.48 -3.64 -22.09
CA GLN A 6 -2.61 -4.21 -21.36
C GLN A 6 -2.80 -3.44 -20.05
N ASN A 7 -4.06 -3.24 -19.65
CA ASN A 7 -4.37 -2.59 -18.38
C ASN A 7 -3.78 -3.40 -17.21
N PRO A 8 -3.23 -2.74 -16.17
CA PRO A 8 -2.73 -3.45 -15.01
C PRO A 8 -3.88 -4.16 -14.29
N ILE A 9 -3.59 -5.33 -13.71
CA ILE A 9 -4.55 -6.12 -12.93
C ILE A 9 -5.01 -5.33 -11.68
N GLY A 10 -4.12 -4.50 -11.12
CA GLY A 10 -4.41 -3.70 -9.94
C GLY A 10 -3.47 -2.50 -9.81
N ARG A 11 -3.85 -1.56 -8.95
CA ARG A 11 -3.07 -0.37 -8.61
C ARG A 11 -3.18 -0.10 -7.11
N ILE A 12 -2.09 0.29 -6.49
CA ILE A 12 -2.05 0.75 -5.10
C ILE A 12 -1.76 2.25 -5.13
N ASN A 13 -2.69 3.06 -4.60
CA ASN A 13 -2.50 4.50 -4.55
C ASN A 13 -1.72 4.89 -3.28
N LEU A 14 -0.49 5.37 -3.46
CA LEU A 14 0.38 5.76 -2.34
C LEU A 14 -0.06 7.06 -1.66
N THR A 15 -0.89 7.90 -2.30
CA THR A 15 -1.44 9.08 -1.61
C THR A 15 -2.36 8.68 -0.47
N SER A 16 -3.09 7.58 -0.62
CA SER A 16 -3.95 7.00 0.43
C SER A 16 -3.19 6.19 1.49
N CYS A 17 -1.85 6.18 1.49
CA CYS A 17 -1.07 5.38 2.42
C CYS A 17 -1.14 5.94 3.85
N THR A 18 -1.63 5.14 4.80
CA THR A 18 -1.73 5.53 6.21
C THR A 18 -0.46 5.24 6.99
N SER A 19 0.35 4.26 6.54
CA SER A 19 1.60 3.91 7.21
C SER A 19 2.62 5.04 7.11
N LYS A 20 3.21 5.45 8.24
CA LYS A 20 4.29 6.46 8.25
C LYS A 20 5.48 6.02 7.41
N ARG A 21 5.79 4.73 7.37
CA ARG A 21 6.84 4.14 6.54
C ARG A 21 6.40 2.76 6.07
N VAL A 22 6.93 2.34 4.93
CA VAL A 22 6.87 0.96 4.44
C VAL A 22 7.91 0.15 5.20
N GLU A 23 7.46 -0.91 5.84
CA GLU A 23 8.27 -1.75 6.72
C GLU A 23 8.08 -3.25 6.41
N PRO A 24 9.01 -4.11 6.83
CA PRO A 24 8.81 -5.56 6.75
C PRO A 24 7.58 -5.98 7.53
N VAL A 25 6.82 -6.95 7.00
CA VAL A 25 5.70 -7.52 7.74
C VAL A 25 6.23 -8.28 8.95
N LYS A 26 5.56 -8.13 10.11
CA LYS A 26 5.89 -8.93 11.29
C LYS A 26 5.59 -10.41 11.01
N ARG A 27 6.48 -11.30 11.47
CA ARG A 27 6.34 -12.75 11.27
C ARG A 27 5.09 -13.34 11.93
N GLU A 28 4.54 -12.67 12.95
CA GLU A 28 3.26 -13.05 13.57
C GLU A 28 2.08 -12.96 12.60
N PHE A 29 2.16 -12.10 11.57
CA PHE A 29 1.10 -11.90 10.57
C PHE A 29 1.41 -12.55 9.22
N CYS A 30 2.68 -12.61 8.82
CA CYS A 30 3.08 -13.19 7.55
C CYS A 30 4.39 -14.00 7.64
N ALA A 31 4.29 -15.29 7.33
CA ALA A 31 5.45 -16.19 7.30
C ALA A 31 6.26 -16.10 5.98
N ARG A 32 5.72 -15.45 4.93
CA ARG A 32 6.36 -15.34 3.62
C ARG A 32 7.66 -14.51 3.76
N PRO A 33 8.84 -15.06 3.38
CA PRO A 33 10.09 -14.32 3.42
C PRO A 33 10.03 -13.04 2.58
N ASN A 34 10.89 -12.08 2.91
CA ASN A 34 11.09 -10.87 2.10
C ASN A 34 9.81 -10.06 1.82
N THR A 35 8.82 -10.13 2.72
CA THR A 35 7.53 -9.44 2.57
C THR A 35 7.53 -8.10 3.30
N PHE A 36 6.98 -7.08 2.66
CA PHE A 36 6.75 -5.76 3.24
C PHE A 36 5.27 -5.36 3.14
N GLU A 37 4.86 -4.41 3.97
CA GLU A 37 3.47 -3.96 4.09
C GLU A 37 3.25 -2.54 3.56
N LEU A 38 2.11 -2.34 2.90
CA LEU A 38 1.53 -1.05 2.56
C LEU A 38 0.07 -1.00 2.99
N VAL A 39 -0.26 -0.15 3.96
CA VAL A 39 -1.65 0.07 4.38
C VAL A 39 -2.19 1.33 3.72
N THR A 40 -3.34 1.21 3.05
CA THR A 40 -4.04 2.33 2.42
C THR A 40 -5.44 2.49 2.97
N ALA A 41 -5.91 3.72 3.17
CA ALA A 41 -7.27 4.01 3.57
C ALA A 41 -7.93 5.01 2.62
N ARG A 42 -9.21 4.81 2.36
CA ARG A 42 -10.04 5.73 1.56
C ARG A 42 -11.47 5.72 2.08
N PRO A 43 -12.31 6.71 1.77
CA PRO A 43 -13.74 6.63 2.03
C PRO A 43 -14.35 5.35 1.43
N GLN A 44 -15.29 4.77 2.16
CA GLN A 44 -16.05 3.61 1.70
C GLN A 44 -16.86 3.96 0.44
N ARG A 45 -16.98 3.01 -0.47
CA ARG A 45 -17.71 3.13 -1.73
C ARG A 45 -18.75 2.01 -1.85
N GLU A 46 -19.78 2.28 -2.64
CA GLU A 46 -20.75 1.25 -3.00
C GLU A 46 -20.03 0.09 -3.71
N GLY A 47 -20.19 -1.13 -3.18
CA GLY A 47 -19.50 -2.32 -3.68
C GLY A 47 -18.23 -2.71 -2.93
N ASP A 48 -17.79 -1.93 -1.94
CA ASP A 48 -16.73 -2.35 -1.03
C ASP A 48 -17.15 -3.59 -0.24
N ARG A 49 -16.28 -4.60 -0.23
CA ARG A 49 -16.48 -5.86 0.49
C ARG A 49 -15.31 -6.10 1.40
N GLU A 50 -15.61 -6.44 2.65
CA GLU A 50 -14.57 -6.87 3.57
C GLU A 50 -13.95 -8.18 3.09
N THR A 51 -12.64 -8.27 3.25
CA THR A 51 -11.85 -9.46 2.94
C THR A 51 -10.84 -9.68 4.07
N LEU A 52 -10.05 -10.75 3.99
CA LEU A 52 -8.96 -10.99 4.95
C LEU A 52 -8.02 -9.79 5.10
N VAL A 53 -7.86 -9.00 4.03
CA VAL A 53 -6.91 -7.89 3.96
C VAL A 53 -7.58 -6.52 3.80
N SER A 54 -8.91 -6.46 3.73
CA SER A 54 -9.65 -5.21 3.60
C SER A 54 -10.78 -5.12 4.61
N GLN A 55 -10.85 -4.03 5.37
CA GLN A 55 -11.81 -3.86 6.46
C GLN A 55 -12.47 -2.47 6.39
N CYS A 56 -13.73 -2.38 6.82
CA CYS A 56 -14.42 -1.12 7.00
C CYS A 56 -14.28 -0.67 8.46
N THR A 57 -13.74 0.53 8.69
CA THR A 57 -13.63 1.13 10.03
C THR A 57 -14.04 2.59 9.94
N ASP A 58 -15.05 3.00 10.71
CA ASP A 58 -15.47 4.41 10.87
C ASP A 58 -15.58 5.19 9.53
N ALA A 59 -16.37 4.65 8.59
CA ALA A 59 -16.59 5.16 7.22
C ALA A 59 -15.38 5.11 6.26
N LEU A 60 -14.25 4.57 6.69
CA LEU A 60 -13.08 4.28 5.87
C LEU A 60 -13.01 2.81 5.46
N PHE A 61 -12.55 2.57 4.24
CA PHE A 61 -12.13 1.29 3.73
C PHE A 61 -10.60 1.20 3.78
N VAL A 62 -10.09 0.33 4.64
CA VAL A 62 -8.66 0.10 4.86
C VAL A 62 -8.25 -1.17 4.15
N THR A 63 -7.18 -1.12 3.36
CA THR A 63 -6.59 -2.28 2.69
C THR A 63 -5.14 -2.45 3.12
N THR A 64 -4.79 -3.65 3.56
CA THR A 64 -3.44 -4.09 3.88
C THR A 64 -2.85 -4.83 2.68
N ASN A 65 -1.81 -4.29 2.08
CA ASN A 65 -1.16 -4.88 0.92
C ASN A 65 0.18 -5.50 1.34
N TRP A 66 0.31 -6.82 1.17
CA TRP A 66 1.57 -7.53 1.41
C TRP A 66 2.24 -7.89 0.08
N LEU A 67 3.50 -7.46 -0.08
CA LEU A 67 4.30 -7.71 -1.27
C LEU A 67 5.60 -8.42 -0.90
N SER A 68 5.82 -9.59 -1.49
CA SER A 68 7.03 -10.40 -1.31
C SER A 68 7.97 -10.17 -2.48
N ALA A 69 9.24 -9.88 -2.19
CA ALA A 69 10.31 -9.92 -3.20
C ALA A 69 11.00 -11.30 -3.19
N ASP A 70 11.79 -11.58 -4.23
CA ASP A 70 12.56 -12.82 -4.30
C ASP A 70 13.76 -12.78 -3.35
N THR A 71 14.41 -11.62 -3.23
CA THR A 71 15.55 -11.39 -2.33
C THR A 71 15.28 -10.35 -1.24
N LYS A 72 16.10 -10.40 -0.17
CA LYS A 72 16.06 -9.40 0.90
C LYS A 72 16.50 -8.03 0.39
N GLU A 73 17.45 -8.01 -0.53
CA GLU A 73 18.02 -6.83 -1.16
C GLU A 73 16.96 -6.11 -1.98
N GLU A 74 16.22 -6.82 -2.84
CA GLU A 74 15.10 -6.26 -3.61
C GLU A 74 14.01 -5.72 -2.70
N ARG A 75 13.61 -6.47 -1.66
CA ARG A 75 12.66 -5.97 -0.65
C ARG A 75 13.14 -4.64 -0.07
N ASN A 76 14.40 -4.56 0.34
CA ASN A 76 14.96 -3.33 0.93
C ASN A 76 15.00 -2.17 -0.09
N GLN A 77 15.30 -2.45 -1.36
CA GLN A 77 15.25 -1.46 -2.43
C GLN A 77 13.83 -0.92 -2.66
N TRP A 78 12.83 -1.81 -2.69
CA TRP A 78 11.42 -1.43 -2.79
C TRP A 78 11.00 -0.54 -1.62
N MET A 79 11.27 -0.97 -0.39
CA MET A 79 10.96 -0.17 0.80
C MET A 79 11.65 1.20 0.76
N LYS A 80 12.92 1.28 0.34
CA LYS A 80 13.65 2.55 0.22
C LYS A 80 12.98 3.50 -0.77
N LYS A 81 12.65 3.01 -1.97
CA LYS A 81 12.00 3.82 -3.01
C LYS A 81 10.62 4.29 -2.59
N LEU A 82 9.80 3.38 -2.05
CA LEU A 82 8.45 3.69 -1.59
C LEU A 82 8.46 4.70 -0.44
N ASN A 83 9.36 4.54 0.53
CA ASN A 83 9.51 5.51 1.63
C ASN A 83 9.95 6.90 1.15
N HIS A 84 10.78 6.97 0.11
CA HIS A 84 11.15 8.24 -0.50
C HIS A 84 9.95 8.91 -1.17
N ILE A 85 9.16 8.16 -1.94
CA ILE A 85 7.93 8.67 -2.56
C ILE A 85 6.93 9.13 -1.49
N LEU A 86 6.76 8.39 -0.38
CA LEU A 86 5.89 8.81 0.71
C LEU A 86 6.37 10.12 1.37
N LEU A 87 7.68 10.30 1.49
CA LEU A 87 8.26 11.55 1.97
C LEU A 87 7.97 12.69 1.01
N ASP A 88 8.17 12.48 -0.29
CA ASP A 88 7.91 13.49 -1.32
C ASP A 88 6.43 13.88 -1.35
N LEU A 89 5.52 12.90 -1.36
CA LEU A 89 4.08 13.14 -1.32
C LEU A 89 3.67 13.98 -0.11
N ARG A 90 4.22 13.69 1.08
CA ARG A 90 3.92 14.46 2.29
C ARG A 90 4.54 15.86 2.30
N THR A 91 5.67 16.01 1.63
CA THR A 91 6.36 17.30 1.52
C THR A 91 5.59 18.24 0.58
N TRP A 92 5.09 17.73 -0.54
CA TRP A 92 4.51 18.53 -1.61
C TRP A 92 2.98 18.49 -1.66
N GLN A 93 2.35 17.53 -0.99
CA GLN A 93 0.89 17.40 -0.86
C GLN A 93 0.50 17.04 0.59
N PRO A 94 0.61 18.00 1.53
CA PRO A 94 0.31 17.75 2.94
C PRO A 94 -1.10 17.20 3.14
N ASP A 95 -2.08 17.73 2.39
CA ASP A 95 -3.49 17.34 2.46
C ASP A 95 -3.78 15.97 1.84
N ALA A 96 -2.86 15.40 1.04
CA ALA A 96 -3.07 14.09 0.42
C ALA A 96 -2.91 12.93 1.40
N CYS A 97 -2.19 13.12 2.51
CA CYS A 97 -2.00 12.12 3.58
C CYS A 97 -2.94 12.34 4.78
N SER A 98 -3.79 13.36 4.73
CA SER A 98 -4.82 13.60 5.75
C SER A 98 -5.96 12.64 5.49
N GLY A 99 -6.08 11.59 6.30
CA GLY A 99 -7.36 10.87 6.41
C GLY A 99 -8.48 11.85 6.77
N PRO A 100 -9.75 11.55 6.43
CA PRO A 100 -10.86 12.39 6.85
C PRO A 100 -10.88 12.47 8.38
N LEU A 101 -11.09 13.68 8.90
CA LEU A 101 -11.42 13.93 10.30
C LEU A 101 -12.72 13.23 10.69
#